data_AF-A0A1G7QKS8-F1
#
_entry.id   AF-A0A1G7QKS8-F1
#
_cell.length_a   1.000
_cell.length_b   1.000
_cell.length_c   1.000
_cell.angle_alpha   90.00
_cell.angle_beta   90.00
_cell.angle_gamma   90.00
#
_symmetry.space_group_name_H-M   'P 1'
#
loop_
_entity.id
_entity.type
_entity.pdbx_description
1 polymer ?
#
loop_
_entity_poly.entity_id
_entity_poly.type
_entity_poly.pdbx_seq_one_letter_code
_entity_poly.pdbx_strand_id
1 'polypeptide(L)'
;MGLADDRDLVPLGSGFDIVKRGYDRAQVEDHLERLDSDLRLLAADRDAAVSQTSDLARQLEAARSEMSELRNQVERLSLPPTTLEGLSERLQRMLRLAQDEANEIKARAEAEAGHIRAKAESDAGVLRQRYEKLIAELDERRAAMEAEHKGVLETARTEAEKIVSEAEGAARKIAEESEQRRVTVEEDFEIAMAARRSEAMATLATQEATSKAEADRRVREAAEEAARVRAAIAQEQTTSKAEAERRVREATEEANRRRHDSVTEATARVQEATDEANRRVREATEEANRRTAAATQRVEQLRTLRNRLSHQLHNVRAALQDVVPLLDPLEEEKAQAASSGNGAPAVPAQQSPGQGAQPQQAQPQTGQPQGAPAQQAQPQQAPSQQAPSQQAKPQQGQAGPAQAAPAKPAQPQSAQPQSGQGQPGQQNKPQQNKPQQSQPQQPQQAKQAPPKPVAAQPKPAQAPPAAPAKPSGSPVDGPTAKITRPQPAKK
;
A
#
# COMPACT_ATOMS: atom_id res chain seq x y z
N MET A 1 11.45 103.65 -118.50
CA MET A 1 12.85 103.21 -118.53
C MET A 1 13.04 102.36 -119.78
N GLY A 2 14.06 102.55 -120.60
CA GLY A 2 15.13 103.55 -120.52
C GLY A 2 16.24 103.15 -121.47
N LEU A 3 16.25 103.72 -122.68
CA LEU A 3 17.20 103.34 -123.73
C LEU A 3 18.59 103.95 -123.44
N ALA A 4 19.48 103.08 -122.99
CA ALA A 4 20.92 103.12 -123.25
C ALA A 4 21.26 101.69 -123.71
N ASP A 5 21.75 101.42 -124.91
CA ASP A 5 22.45 102.28 -125.87
C ASP A 5 23.80 102.83 -125.35
N ASP A 6 24.30 102.23 -124.26
CA ASP A 6 25.74 101.97 -124.15
C ASP A 6 26.10 101.01 -125.27
N ARG A 7 26.55 101.59 -126.38
CA ARG A 7 27.11 100.84 -127.49
C ARG A 7 28.44 100.28 -127.04
N ASP A 8 28.50 98.96 -126.84
CA ASP A 8 29.74 98.23 -127.00
C ASP A 8 30.17 98.38 -128.48
N LEU A 9 30.84 99.49 -128.79
CA LEU A 9 31.61 99.59 -130.03
C LEU A 9 32.64 98.48 -129.98
N VAL A 10 32.44 97.45 -130.81
CA VAL A 10 33.45 96.44 -131.13
C VAL A 10 34.78 97.18 -131.27
N PRO A 11 35.81 96.88 -130.46
CA PRO A 11 37.05 97.63 -130.48
C PRO A 11 37.74 97.46 -131.84
N LEU A 12 37.48 98.40 -132.75
CA LEU A 12 38.18 98.53 -134.01
C LEU A 12 39.63 98.83 -133.66
N GLY A 13 40.44 97.76 -133.63
CA GLY A 13 41.82 97.80 -133.16
C GLY A 13 42.59 98.90 -133.87
N SER A 14 43.52 99.52 -133.14
CA SER A 14 44.47 100.49 -133.70
C SER A 14 45.03 99.95 -135.02
N GLY A 15 44.80 100.69 -136.11
CA GLY A 15 44.94 100.17 -137.47
C GLY A 15 46.34 99.63 -137.79
N PHE A 16 46.38 98.70 -138.73
CA PHE A 16 47.54 97.87 -139.09
C PHE A 16 48.87 98.63 -139.18
N ASP A 17 49.93 98.00 -138.67
CA ASP A 17 51.29 98.53 -138.78
C ASP A 17 51.72 98.67 -140.25
N ILE A 18 52.47 99.73 -140.56
CA ILE A 18 52.93 100.03 -141.92
C ILE A 18 54.38 99.59 -142.11
N VAL A 19 54.54 98.53 -142.91
CA VAL A 19 55.83 98.01 -143.38
C VAL A 19 56.25 98.75 -144.66
N LYS A 20 57.52 98.64 -145.06
CA LYS A 20 58.08 99.37 -146.21
C LYS A 20 57.40 98.96 -147.54
N ARG A 21 56.35 99.73 -147.91
CA ARG A 21 55.41 99.58 -149.06
C ARG A 21 54.10 98.81 -148.77
N GLY A 22 53.55 98.87 -147.55
CA GLY A 22 52.16 98.45 -147.31
C GLY A 22 51.81 98.29 -145.83
N TYR A 23 50.54 97.98 -145.53
CA TYR A 23 50.17 97.42 -144.22
C TYR A 23 50.78 96.03 -144.05
N ASP A 24 51.01 95.59 -142.81
CA ASP A 24 51.41 94.21 -142.52
C ASP A 24 50.29 93.25 -142.95
N ARG A 25 50.59 92.42 -143.96
CA ARG A 25 49.66 91.45 -144.52
C ARG A 25 49.18 90.44 -143.46
N ALA A 26 50.05 90.01 -142.55
CA ALA A 26 49.67 89.04 -141.52
C ALA A 26 48.63 89.64 -140.57
N GLN A 27 48.80 90.90 -140.16
CA GLN A 27 47.82 91.59 -139.31
C GLN A 27 46.47 91.81 -140.01
N VAL A 28 46.48 92.06 -141.33
CA VAL A 28 45.25 92.19 -142.13
C VAL A 28 44.54 90.85 -142.30
N GLU A 29 45.26 89.76 -142.58
CA GLU A 29 44.68 88.42 -142.71
C GLU A 29 44.13 87.94 -141.36
N ASP A 30 44.86 88.10 -140.25
CA ASP A 30 44.38 87.88 -138.88
C ASP A 30 43.08 88.63 -138.57
N HIS A 31 42.97 89.90 -138.97
CA HIS A 31 41.78 90.73 -138.69
C HIS A 31 40.60 90.36 -139.60
N LEU A 32 40.84 89.95 -140.84
CA LEU A 32 39.79 89.45 -141.72
C LEU A 32 39.26 88.11 -141.22
N GLU A 33 40.11 87.18 -140.77
CA GLU A 33 39.67 85.93 -140.16
C GLU A 33 38.87 86.16 -138.87
N ARG A 34 39.26 87.13 -138.04
CA ARG A 34 38.48 87.55 -136.87
C ARG A 34 37.10 88.09 -137.27
N LEU A 35 37.02 89.04 -138.21
CA LEU A 35 35.73 89.57 -138.70
C LEU A 35 34.85 88.48 -139.33
N ASP A 36 35.42 87.53 -140.08
CA ASP A 36 34.68 86.39 -140.63
C ASP A 36 34.17 85.46 -139.52
N SER A 37 34.90 85.33 -138.41
CA SER A 37 34.44 84.60 -137.22
C SER A 37 33.34 85.34 -136.46
N ASP A 38 33.46 86.66 -136.30
CA ASP A 38 32.48 87.52 -135.64
C ASP A 38 31.16 87.58 -136.44
N LEU A 39 31.25 87.67 -137.78
CA LEU A 39 30.07 87.62 -138.66
C LEU A 39 29.38 86.25 -138.64
N ARG A 40 30.14 85.15 -138.50
CA ARG A 40 29.57 83.80 -138.32
C ARG A 40 28.90 83.65 -136.95
N LEU A 41 29.50 84.21 -135.90
CA LEU A 41 28.92 84.24 -134.55
C LEU A 41 27.62 85.06 -134.53
N LEU A 42 27.63 86.29 -135.05
CA LEU A 42 26.45 87.14 -135.16
C LEU A 42 25.34 86.54 -136.05
N ALA A 43 25.70 85.80 -137.10
CA ALA A 43 24.73 85.05 -137.89
C ALA A 43 24.10 83.89 -137.08
N ALA A 44 24.91 83.13 -136.34
CA ALA A 44 24.44 82.06 -135.47
C ALA A 44 23.55 82.59 -134.33
N ASP A 45 23.94 83.69 -133.68
CA ASP A 45 23.16 84.34 -132.62
C ASP A 45 21.84 84.91 -133.15
N ARG A 46 21.86 85.53 -134.33
CA ARG A 46 20.63 85.97 -135.03
C ARG A 46 19.72 84.77 -135.30
N ASP A 47 20.24 83.68 -135.85
CA ASP A 47 19.42 82.53 -136.24
C ASP A 47 18.92 81.75 -135.02
N ALA A 48 19.68 81.73 -133.93
CA ALA A 48 19.24 81.25 -132.62
C ALA A 48 18.11 82.13 -132.04
N ALA A 49 18.23 83.46 -132.12
CA ALA A 49 17.17 84.39 -131.70
C ALA A 49 15.91 84.29 -132.57
N VAL A 50 16.06 84.05 -133.88
CA VAL A 50 14.94 83.77 -134.80
C VAL A 50 14.26 82.43 -134.44
N SER A 51 15.02 81.38 -134.09
CA SER A 51 14.43 80.14 -133.60
C SER A 51 13.66 80.38 -132.30
N GLN A 52 14.30 80.98 -131.29
CA GLN A 52 13.69 81.27 -129.98
C GLN A 52 12.41 82.11 -130.10
N THR A 53 12.41 83.15 -130.94
CA THR A 53 11.20 83.96 -131.18
C THR A 53 10.12 83.19 -131.92
N SER A 54 10.47 82.28 -132.84
CA SER A 54 9.49 81.39 -133.50
C SER A 54 8.89 80.36 -132.53
N ASP A 55 9.68 79.84 -131.58
CA ASP A 55 9.23 78.86 -130.60
C ASP A 55 8.41 79.52 -129.48
N LEU A 56 8.77 80.73 -129.05
CA LEU A 56 7.93 81.56 -128.17
C LEU A 56 6.61 81.98 -128.85
N ALA A 57 6.62 82.24 -130.15
CA ALA A 57 5.39 82.50 -130.91
C ALA A 57 4.48 81.26 -130.94
N ARG A 58 5.02 80.06 -131.19
CA ARG A 58 4.28 78.78 -131.11
C ARG A 58 3.71 78.54 -129.71
N GLN A 59 4.49 78.77 -128.66
CA GLN A 59 4.03 78.63 -127.27
C GLN A 59 2.90 79.63 -126.93
N LEU A 60 3.02 80.88 -127.39
CA LEU A 60 1.95 81.87 -127.25
C LEU A 60 0.68 81.49 -128.04
N GLU A 61 0.82 80.89 -129.21
CA GLU A 61 -0.32 80.44 -130.01
C GLU A 61 -1.02 79.22 -129.38
N ALA A 62 -0.26 78.24 -128.89
CA ALA A 62 -0.79 77.10 -128.12
C ALA A 62 -1.50 77.56 -126.83
N ALA A 63 -0.88 78.45 -126.05
CA ALA A 63 -1.51 79.03 -124.86
C ALA A 63 -2.75 79.87 -125.20
N ARG A 64 -2.82 80.47 -126.40
CA ARG A 64 -4.01 81.18 -126.89
C ARG A 64 -5.12 80.22 -127.31
N SER A 65 -4.83 79.09 -127.95
CA SER A 65 -5.84 78.06 -128.23
C SER A 65 -6.36 77.43 -126.94
N GLU A 66 -5.48 77.04 -126.00
CA GLU A 66 -5.87 76.53 -124.68
C GLU A 66 -6.73 77.54 -123.91
N MET A 67 -6.32 78.81 -123.85
CA MET A 67 -7.15 79.86 -123.25
C MET A 67 -8.49 80.06 -123.97
N SER A 68 -8.57 79.85 -125.29
CA SER A 68 -9.84 79.94 -126.02
C SER A 68 -10.72 78.73 -125.76
N GLU A 69 -10.17 77.52 -125.70
CA GLU A 69 -10.90 76.31 -125.37
C GLU A 69 -11.44 76.35 -123.94
N LEU A 70 -10.62 76.76 -122.98
CA LEU A 70 -11.03 76.97 -121.59
C LEU A 70 -12.11 78.07 -121.48
N ARG A 71 -11.99 79.18 -122.22
CA ARG A 71 -13.05 80.22 -122.27
C ARG A 71 -14.34 79.67 -122.87
N ASN A 72 -14.27 78.97 -124.00
CA ASN A 72 -15.43 78.36 -124.65
C ASN A 72 -16.10 77.31 -123.74
N GLN A 73 -15.32 76.55 -122.96
CA GLN A 73 -15.84 75.59 -121.98
C GLN A 73 -16.45 76.30 -120.76
N VAL A 74 -15.84 77.36 -120.23
CA VAL A 74 -16.42 78.19 -119.16
C VAL A 74 -17.71 78.88 -119.63
N GLU A 75 -17.77 79.37 -120.86
CA GLU A 75 -18.99 79.93 -121.45
C GLU A 75 -20.09 78.86 -121.54
N ARG A 76 -19.82 77.70 -122.15
CA ARG A 76 -20.74 76.55 -122.20
C ARG A 76 -21.23 76.09 -120.83
N LEU A 77 -20.37 76.15 -119.80
CA LEU A 77 -20.71 75.75 -118.42
C LEU A 77 -21.40 76.85 -117.62
N SER A 78 -21.29 78.13 -117.99
CA SER A 78 -21.87 79.27 -117.27
C SER A 78 -23.23 79.72 -117.81
N LEU A 79 -23.48 79.55 -119.12
CA LEU A 79 -24.82 79.71 -119.69
C LEU A 79 -25.80 78.69 -119.08
N PRO A 80 -27.11 79.02 -118.99
CA PRO A 80 -28.13 78.05 -118.62
C PRO A 80 -28.17 76.92 -119.67
N PRO A 81 -28.24 75.63 -119.26
CA PRO A 81 -28.11 74.50 -120.17
C PRO A 81 -29.34 74.35 -121.08
N THR A 82 -29.31 75.01 -122.23
CA THR A 82 -30.31 74.90 -123.31
C THR A 82 -30.10 73.67 -124.20
N THR A 83 -29.02 72.92 -124.00
CA THR A 83 -28.69 71.69 -124.73
C THR A 83 -28.46 70.51 -123.78
N LEU A 84 -28.83 69.30 -124.23
CA LEU A 84 -28.70 68.07 -123.44
C LEU A 84 -27.23 67.71 -123.14
N GLU A 85 -26.32 68.06 -124.04
CA GLU A 85 -24.89 67.79 -123.92
C GLU A 85 -24.26 68.55 -122.74
N GLY A 86 -24.52 69.88 -122.63
CA GLY A 86 -24.03 70.70 -121.51
C GLY A 86 -24.65 70.31 -120.15
N LEU A 87 -25.90 69.83 -120.16
CA LEU A 87 -26.50 69.21 -118.97
C LEU A 87 -25.75 67.93 -118.57
N SER A 88 -25.39 67.08 -119.53
CA SER A 88 -24.66 65.84 -119.26
C SER A 88 -23.24 66.07 -118.72
N GLU A 89 -22.48 67.04 -119.27
CA GLU A 89 -21.14 67.36 -118.77
C GLU A 89 -21.21 67.91 -117.34
N ARG A 90 -22.16 68.82 -117.05
CA ARG A 90 -22.37 69.35 -115.69
C ARG A 90 -22.77 68.24 -114.70
N LEU A 91 -23.65 67.31 -115.10
CA LEU A 91 -24.02 66.16 -114.28
C LEU A 91 -22.84 65.21 -114.02
N GLN A 92 -22.01 64.93 -115.03
CA GLN A 92 -20.80 64.11 -114.85
C GLN A 92 -19.79 64.77 -113.90
N ARG A 93 -19.57 66.08 -114.02
CA ARG A 93 -18.71 66.84 -113.09
C ARG A 93 -19.29 66.86 -111.66
N MET A 94 -20.60 67.02 -111.52
CA MET A 94 -21.30 66.98 -110.22
C MET A 94 -21.23 65.59 -109.57
N LEU A 95 -21.46 64.52 -110.33
CA LEU A 95 -21.35 63.13 -109.85
C LEU A 95 -19.90 62.80 -109.45
N ARG A 96 -18.90 63.29 -110.20
CA ARG A 96 -17.50 63.13 -109.83
C ARG A 96 -17.17 63.86 -108.53
N LEU A 97 -17.55 65.12 -108.39
CA LEU A 97 -17.36 65.88 -107.14
C LEU A 97 -18.06 65.21 -105.95
N ALA A 98 -19.29 64.74 -106.11
CA ALA A 98 -20.02 64.03 -105.07
C ALA A 98 -19.39 62.65 -104.73
N GLN A 99 -18.78 61.97 -105.71
CA GLN A 99 -18.03 60.74 -105.47
C GLN A 99 -16.70 61.00 -104.75
N ASP A 100 -15.99 62.06 -105.12
CA ASP A 100 -14.74 62.48 -104.48
C ASP A 100 -15.02 62.98 -103.03
N GLU A 101 -16.09 63.74 -102.80
CA GLU A 101 -16.58 64.12 -101.47
C GLU A 101 -17.02 62.90 -100.63
N ALA A 102 -17.77 61.95 -101.22
CA ALA A 102 -18.15 60.71 -100.54
C ALA A 102 -16.94 59.81 -100.20
N ASN A 103 -15.88 59.85 -101.02
CA ASN A 103 -14.61 59.19 -100.72
C ASN A 103 -13.87 59.90 -99.58
N GLU A 104 -13.88 61.24 -99.55
CA GLU A 104 -13.26 62.01 -98.46
C GLU A 104 -13.99 61.81 -97.13
N ILE A 105 -15.34 61.83 -97.13
CA ILE A 105 -16.15 61.54 -95.94
C ILE A 105 -15.84 60.14 -95.38
N LYS A 106 -15.70 59.13 -96.25
CA LYS A 106 -15.26 57.78 -95.84
C LYS A 106 -13.86 57.80 -95.24
N ALA A 107 -12.89 58.43 -95.90
CA ALA A 107 -11.50 58.49 -95.42
C ALA A 107 -11.40 59.19 -94.06
N ARG A 108 -12.14 60.28 -93.83
CA ARG A 108 -12.25 60.94 -92.52
C ARG A 108 -12.87 60.02 -91.47
N ALA A 109 -14.01 59.38 -91.79
CA ALA A 109 -14.70 58.49 -90.86
C ALA A 109 -13.89 57.22 -90.52
N GLU A 110 -13.12 56.68 -91.47
CA GLU A 110 -12.20 55.55 -91.26
C GLU A 110 -11.00 55.96 -90.39
N ALA A 111 -10.45 57.15 -90.59
CA ALA A 111 -9.39 57.70 -89.74
C ALA A 111 -9.90 57.96 -88.29
N GLU A 112 -11.08 58.58 -88.14
CA GLU A 112 -11.72 58.80 -86.83
C GLU A 112 -12.01 57.47 -86.11
N ALA A 113 -12.57 56.48 -86.82
CA ALA A 113 -12.79 55.14 -86.28
C ALA A 113 -11.46 54.44 -85.89
N GLY A 114 -10.39 54.65 -86.67
CA GLY A 114 -9.04 54.21 -86.35
C GLY A 114 -8.51 54.83 -85.07
N HIS A 115 -8.62 56.16 -84.91
CA HIS A 115 -8.22 56.87 -83.69
C HIS A 115 -9.04 56.44 -82.46
N ILE A 116 -10.35 56.23 -82.60
CA ILE A 116 -11.21 55.74 -81.52
C ILE A 116 -10.81 54.33 -81.09
N ARG A 117 -10.55 53.41 -82.04
CA ARG A 117 -10.06 52.05 -81.74
C ARG A 117 -8.69 52.06 -81.06
N ALA A 118 -7.71 52.76 -81.64
CA ALA A 118 -6.36 52.85 -81.08
C ALA A 118 -6.37 53.45 -79.64
N LYS A 119 -7.22 54.44 -79.38
CA LYS A 119 -7.42 54.96 -78.03
C LYS A 119 -8.05 53.92 -77.10
N ALA A 120 -9.13 53.26 -77.51
CA ALA A 120 -9.80 52.25 -76.69
C ALA A 120 -8.89 51.05 -76.39
N GLU A 121 -8.04 50.64 -77.33
CA GLU A 121 -7.03 49.60 -77.16
C GLU A 121 -5.92 50.02 -76.19
N SER A 122 -5.45 51.28 -76.28
CA SER A 122 -4.51 51.88 -75.32
C SER A 122 -5.09 51.94 -73.90
N ASP A 123 -6.31 52.49 -73.75
CA ASP A 123 -7.00 52.62 -72.46
C ASP A 123 -7.28 51.23 -71.85
N ALA A 124 -7.67 50.24 -72.66
CA ALA A 124 -7.82 48.85 -72.24
C ALA A 124 -6.48 48.19 -71.87
N GLY A 125 -5.38 48.51 -72.56
CA GLY A 125 -4.03 48.05 -72.23
C GLY A 125 -3.57 48.57 -70.88
N VAL A 126 -3.74 49.87 -70.62
CA VAL A 126 -3.45 50.50 -69.32
C VAL A 126 -4.32 49.88 -68.21
N LEU A 127 -5.60 49.61 -68.47
CA LEU A 127 -6.48 49.00 -67.49
C LEU A 127 -6.11 47.54 -67.18
N ARG A 128 -5.73 46.75 -68.19
CA ARG A 128 -5.18 45.38 -68.00
C ARG A 128 -3.93 45.39 -67.13
N GLN A 129 -2.95 46.24 -67.45
CA GLN A 129 -1.70 46.36 -66.67
C GLN A 129 -1.95 46.80 -65.22
N ARG A 130 -2.99 47.60 -64.95
CA ARG A 130 -3.38 47.97 -63.58
C ARG A 130 -3.99 46.79 -62.82
N TYR A 131 -4.87 46.00 -63.45
CA TYR A 131 -5.45 44.81 -62.82
C TYR A 131 -4.43 43.69 -62.64
N GLU A 132 -3.53 43.48 -63.60
CA GLU A 132 -2.42 42.52 -63.50
C GLU A 132 -1.52 42.81 -62.29
N LYS A 133 -1.14 44.08 -62.10
CA LYS A 133 -0.40 44.53 -60.90
C LYS A 133 -1.20 44.33 -59.62
N LEU A 134 -2.48 44.74 -59.60
CA LEU A 134 -3.33 44.58 -58.41
C LEU A 134 -3.54 43.11 -58.03
N ILE A 135 -3.63 42.20 -59.00
CA ILE A 135 -3.70 40.76 -58.76
C ILE A 135 -2.38 40.27 -58.17
N ALA A 136 -1.23 40.64 -58.74
CA ALA A 136 0.08 40.27 -58.21
C ALA A 136 0.30 40.81 -56.77
N GLU A 137 -0.07 42.06 -56.49
CA GLU A 137 -0.02 42.66 -55.14
C GLU A 137 -0.91 41.93 -54.14
N LEU A 138 -2.09 41.45 -54.57
CA LEU A 138 -3.00 40.68 -53.73
C LEU A 138 -2.51 39.25 -53.49
N ASP A 139 -1.93 38.59 -54.50
CA ASP A 139 -1.35 37.25 -54.36
C ASP A 139 -0.05 37.27 -53.52
N GLU A 140 0.81 38.29 -53.69
CA GLU A 140 1.98 38.50 -52.82
C GLU A 140 1.55 38.75 -51.37
N ARG A 141 0.59 39.66 -51.15
CA ARG A 141 0.04 39.93 -49.81
C ARG A 141 -0.60 38.67 -49.20
N ARG A 142 -1.30 37.87 -50.00
CA ARG A 142 -1.86 36.59 -49.54
C ARG A 142 -0.76 35.61 -49.16
N ALA A 143 0.28 35.45 -50.00
CA ALA A 143 1.40 34.57 -49.71
C ALA A 143 2.15 34.99 -48.43
N ALA A 144 2.34 36.30 -48.22
CA ALA A 144 2.90 36.85 -46.99
C ALA A 144 2.05 36.52 -45.76
N MET A 145 0.74 36.82 -45.79
CA MET A 145 -0.17 36.51 -44.67
C MET A 145 -0.27 35.00 -44.40
N GLU A 146 -0.23 34.15 -45.44
CA GLU A 146 -0.17 32.71 -45.27
C GLU A 146 1.16 32.23 -44.67
N ALA A 147 2.29 32.86 -45.00
CA ALA A 147 3.60 32.55 -44.43
C ALA A 147 3.71 33.00 -42.96
N GLU A 148 3.25 34.21 -42.64
CA GLU A 148 3.13 34.72 -41.27
C GLU A 148 2.24 33.79 -40.42
N HIS A 149 1.07 33.40 -40.94
CA HIS A 149 0.17 32.50 -40.22
C HIS A 149 0.78 31.11 -39.98
N LYS A 150 1.46 30.53 -40.99
CA LYS A 150 2.20 29.27 -40.85
C LYS A 150 3.31 29.39 -39.78
N GLY A 151 4.07 30.48 -39.80
CA GLY A 151 5.10 30.77 -38.79
C GLY A 151 4.53 30.89 -37.38
N VAL A 152 3.45 31.65 -37.19
CA VAL A 152 2.78 31.79 -35.89
C VAL A 152 2.20 30.46 -35.39
N LEU A 153 1.67 29.61 -36.28
CA LEU A 153 1.23 28.26 -35.90
C LEU A 153 2.41 27.36 -35.52
N GLU A 154 3.56 27.49 -36.18
CA GLU A 154 4.77 26.72 -35.87
C GLU A 154 5.42 27.16 -34.54
N THR A 155 5.48 28.46 -34.26
CA THR A 155 5.94 28.96 -32.95
C THR A 155 4.99 28.56 -31.84
N ALA A 156 3.68 28.77 -32.00
CA ALA A 156 2.68 28.37 -31.00
C ALA A 156 2.66 26.86 -30.76
N ARG A 157 2.89 26.04 -31.81
CA ARG A 157 3.02 24.59 -31.70
C ARG A 157 4.28 24.19 -30.93
N THR A 158 5.45 24.73 -31.30
CA THR A 158 6.71 24.39 -30.63
C THR A 158 6.80 24.93 -29.20
N GLU A 159 6.09 26.01 -28.88
CA GLU A 159 5.87 26.49 -27.51
C GLU A 159 4.94 25.54 -26.74
N ALA A 160 3.82 25.10 -27.32
CA ALA A 160 2.94 24.13 -26.70
C ALA A 160 3.63 22.77 -26.44
N GLU A 161 4.43 22.28 -27.40
CA GLU A 161 5.21 21.04 -27.26
C GLU A 161 6.28 21.17 -26.14
N LYS A 162 6.92 22.34 -25.99
CA LYS A 162 7.81 22.62 -24.84
C LYS A 162 7.04 22.62 -23.51
N ILE A 163 5.93 23.36 -23.42
CA ILE A 163 5.13 23.48 -22.19
C ILE A 163 4.61 22.10 -21.75
N VAL A 164 4.15 21.26 -22.69
CA VAL A 164 3.74 19.88 -22.39
C VAL A 164 4.94 19.03 -21.93
N SER A 165 6.08 19.11 -22.61
CA SER A 165 7.29 18.36 -22.20
C SER A 165 7.82 18.78 -20.83
N GLU A 166 7.73 20.07 -20.48
CA GLU A 166 8.13 20.60 -19.17
C GLU A 166 7.14 20.19 -18.08
N ALA A 167 5.83 20.26 -18.36
CA ALA A 167 4.78 19.82 -17.44
C ALA A 167 4.84 18.30 -17.18
N GLU A 168 5.06 17.48 -18.22
CA GLU A 168 5.32 16.04 -18.05
C GLU A 168 6.60 15.78 -17.25
N GLY A 169 7.68 16.50 -17.55
CA GLY A 169 8.95 16.38 -16.82
C GLY A 169 8.81 16.75 -15.33
N ALA A 170 8.01 17.75 -14.99
CA ALA A 170 7.67 18.12 -13.62
C ALA A 170 6.76 17.07 -12.95
N ALA A 171 5.71 16.60 -13.64
CA ALA A 171 4.79 15.59 -13.13
C ALA A 171 5.50 14.26 -12.82
N ARG A 172 6.41 13.81 -13.68
CA ARG A 172 7.24 12.61 -13.46
C ARG A 172 8.11 12.75 -12.21
N LYS A 173 8.82 13.88 -12.05
CA LYS A 173 9.61 14.17 -10.84
C LYS A 173 8.75 14.18 -9.56
N ILE A 174 7.58 14.81 -9.60
CA ILE A 174 6.67 14.85 -8.45
C ILE A 174 6.15 13.44 -8.11
N ALA A 175 5.87 12.61 -9.12
CA ALA A 175 5.49 11.20 -8.90
C ALA A 175 6.65 10.37 -8.32
N GLU A 176 7.87 10.52 -8.85
CA GLU A 176 9.08 9.87 -8.33
C GLU A 176 9.39 10.29 -6.89
N GLU A 177 9.34 11.58 -6.57
CA GLU A 177 9.48 12.10 -5.19
C GLU A 177 8.37 11.58 -4.26
N SER A 178 7.13 11.48 -4.75
CA SER A 178 6.00 11.01 -3.95
C SER A 178 6.09 9.52 -3.65
N GLU A 179 6.53 8.71 -4.62
CA GLU A 179 6.73 7.28 -4.42
C GLU A 179 7.95 7.00 -3.53
N GLN A 180 9.05 7.74 -3.69
CA GLN A 180 10.18 7.69 -2.75
C GLN A 180 9.74 8.03 -1.32
N ARG A 181 8.96 9.10 -1.13
CA ARG A 181 8.39 9.47 0.18
C ARG A 181 7.50 8.35 0.74
N ARG A 182 6.65 7.75 -0.08
CA ARG A 182 5.82 6.59 0.31
C ARG A 182 6.68 5.42 0.78
N VAL A 183 7.68 5.00 -0.01
CA VAL A 183 8.60 3.92 0.36
C VAL A 183 9.30 4.22 1.68
N THR A 184 9.87 5.43 1.87
CA THR A 184 10.52 5.77 3.14
C THR A 184 9.56 5.77 4.34
N VAL A 185 8.31 6.19 4.15
CA VAL A 185 7.28 6.16 5.23
C VAL A 185 6.80 4.74 5.52
N GLU A 186 6.73 3.89 4.50
CA GLU A 186 6.39 2.47 4.63
C GLU A 186 7.55 1.71 5.34
N GLU A 187 8.81 1.99 4.99
CA GLU A 187 10.01 1.47 5.67
C GLU A 187 10.11 1.95 7.14
N ASP A 188 10.01 3.26 7.41
CA ASP A 188 10.03 3.81 8.77
C ASP A 188 8.89 3.25 9.63
N PHE A 189 7.69 3.05 9.05
CA PHE A 189 6.55 2.44 9.73
C PHE A 189 6.79 0.96 10.03
N GLU A 190 7.35 0.18 9.10
CA GLU A 190 7.71 -1.22 9.36
C GLU A 190 8.78 -1.34 10.44
N ILE A 191 9.80 -0.48 10.44
CA ILE A 191 10.84 -0.42 11.47
C ILE A 191 10.22 -0.07 12.84
N ALA A 192 9.42 0.99 12.93
CA ALA A 192 8.76 1.39 14.17
C ALA A 192 7.79 0.32 14.70
N MET A 193 7.05 -0.35 13.82
CA MET A 193 6.15 -1.45 14.19
C MET A 193 6.88 -2.76 14.48
N ALA A 194 8.08 -2.99 13.95
CA ALA A 194 8.95 -4.09 14.35
C ALA A 194 9.54 -3.83 15.75
N ALA A 195 10.07 -2.63 16.00
CA ALA A 195 10.57 -2.21 17.30
C ALA A 195 9.48 -2.34 18.39
N ARG A 196 8.31 -1.73 18.18
CA ARG A 196 7.17 -1.79 19.11
C ARG A 196 6.66 -3.22 19.34
N ARG A 197 6.73 -4.11 18.34
CA ARG A 197 6.42 -5.55 18.52
C ARG A 197 7.47 -6.25 19.37
N SER A 198 8.76 -5.96 19.18
CA SER A 198 9.82 -6.54 19.99
C SER A 198 9.79 -6.07 21.44
N GLU A 199 9.47 -4.79 21.70
CA GLU A 199 9.25 -4.25 23.05
C GLU A 199 8.02 -4.88 23.72
N ALA A 200 6.91 -5.05 22.99
CA ALA A 200 5.73 -5.74 23.49
C ALA A 200 6.01 -7.22 23.83
N MET A 201 6.77 -7.92 22.99
CA MET A 201 7.20 -9.30 23.27
C MET A 201 8.17 -9.39 24.45
N ALA A 202 9.13 -8.46 24.57
CA ALA A 202 10.09 -8.42 25.68
C ALA A 202 9.41 -8.10 27.02
N THR A 203 8.43 -7.20 27.03
CA THR A 203 7.64 -6.88 28.24
C THR A 203 6.72 -8.03 28.64
N LEU A 204 6.07 -8.70 27.69
CA LEU A 204 5.30 -9.93 27.96
C LEU A 204 6.19 -11.05 28.50
N ALA A 205 7.32 -11.35 27.84
CA ALA A 205 8.27 -12.36 28.31
C ALA A 205 8.83 -12.03 29.70
N THR A 206 9.03 -10.75 30.02
CA THR A 206 9.41 -10.30 31.37
C THR A 206 8.30 -10.55 32.39
N GLN A 207 7.04 -10.25 32.05
CA GLN A 207 5.88 -10.52 32.92
C GLN A 207 5.64 -12.01 33.12
N GLU A 208 5.81 -12.84 32.10
CA GLU A 208 5.76 -14.30 32.20
C GLU A 208 6.90 -14.83 33.09
N ALA A 209 8.13 -14.33 32.91
CA ALA A 209 9.28 -14.71 33.71
C ALA A 209 9.14 -14.32 35.19
N THR A 210 8.65 -13.11 35.51
CA THR A 210 8.41 -12.71 36.90
C THR A 210 7.24 -13.48 37.52
N SER A 211 6.12 -13.63 36.80
CA SER A 211 4.97 -14.40 37.28
C SER A 211 5.34 -15.85 37.56
N LYS A 212 6.14 -16.47 36.68
CA LYS A 212 6.67 -17.81 36.89
C LYS A 212 7.65 -17.88 38.05
N ALA A 213 8.60 -16.94 38.16
CA ALA A 213 9.55 -16.91 39.27
C ALA A 213 8.85 -16.73 40.63
N GLU A 214 7.78 -15.94 40.69
CA GLU A 214 6.93 -15.83 41.88
C GLU A 214 6.11 -17.10 42.14
N ALA A 215 5.57 -17.76 41.12
CA ALA A 215 4.85 -19.03 41.28
C ALA A 215 5.80 -20.13 41.81
N ASP A 216 6.97 -20.28 41.19
CA ASP A 216 8.03 -21.19 41.61
C ASP A 216 8.53 -20.85 43.03
N ARG A 217 8.51 -19.57 43.44
CA ARG A 217 8.81 -19.14 44.81
C ARG A 217 7.70 -19.55 45.78
N ARG A 218 6.44 -19.23 45.51
CA ARG A 218 5.28 -19.59 46.36
C ARG A 218 5.16 -21.11 46.54
N VAL A 219 5.43 -21.89 45.48
CA VAL A 219 5.48 -23.36 45.54
C VAL A 219 6.62 -23.85 46.44
N ARG A 220 7.81 -23.23 46.40
CA ARG A 220 8.92 -23.56 47.31
C ARG A 220 8.61 -23.19 48.76
N GLU A 221 8.10 -21.98 49.02
CA GLU A 221 7.71 -21.53 50.36
C GLU A 221 6.63 -22.44 50.95
N ALA A 222 5.57 -22.76 50.19
CA ALA A 222 4.54 -23.72 50.63
C ALA A 222 5.07 -25.15 50.80
N ALA A 223 6.02 -25.60 49.97
CA ALA A 223 6.65 -26.92 50.13
C ALA A 223 7.54 -27.01 51.37
N GLU A 224 8.26 -25.93 51.70
CA GLU A 224 9.02 -25.78 52.94
C GLU A 224 8.12 -25.72 54.16
N GLU A 225 7.05 -24.92 54.14
CA GLU A 225 6.07 -24.86 55.23
C GLU A 225 5.40 -26.22 55.44
N ALA A 226 4.97 -26.89 54.37
CA ALA A 226 4.42 -28.23 54.46
C ALA A 226 5.47 -29.26 54.95
N ALA A 227 6.77 -29.05 54.67
CA ALA A 227 7.83 -29.88 55.22
C ALA A 227 8.06 -29.60 56.73
N ARG A 228 8.02 -28.34 57.17
CA ARG A 228 8.08 -27.94 58.58
C ARG A 228 6.90 -28.49 59.37
N VAL A 229 5.68 -28.41 58.81
CA VAL A 229 4.45 -28.99 59.41
C VAL A 229 4.55 -30.51 59.47
N ARG A 230 4.98 -31.19 58.40
CA ARG A 230 5.21 -32.66 58.45
C ARG A 230 6.28 -33.05 59.47
N ALA A 231 7.35 -32.27 59.59
CA ALA A 231 8.42 -32.51 60.58
C ALA A 231 7.91 -32.28 62.02
N ALA A 232 7.12 -31.23 62.26
CA ALA A 232 6.50 -30.97 63.55
C ALA A 232 5.51 -32.08 63.95
N ILE A 233 4.64 -32.52 63.03
CA ILE A 233 3.72 -33.64 63.25
C ILE A 233 4.50 -34.94 63.48
N ALA A 234 5.58 -35.20 62.75
CA ALA A 234 6.44 -36.37 62.99
C ALA A 234 7.15 -36.30 64.36
N GLN A 235 7.59 -35.11 64.78
CA GLN A 235 8.16 -34.89 66.10
C GLN A 235 7.11 -35.11 67.19
N GLU A 236 5.91 -34.55 67.05
CA GLU A 236 4.78 -34.75 67.97
C GLU A 236 4.34 -36.22 68.01
N GLN A 237 4.33 -36.93 66.89
CA GLN A 237 4.05 -38.37 66.85
C GLN A 237 5.17 -39.19 67.51
N THR A 238 6.43 -38.80 67.39
CA THR A 238 7.53 -39.49 68.10
C THR A 238 7.54 -39.20 69.60
N THR A 239 7.23 -37.97 70.05
CA THR A 239 7.11 -37.66 71.48
C THR A 239 5.87 -38.30 72.10
N SER A 240 4.68 -38.14 71.49
CA SER A 240 3.45 -38.78 71.98
C SER A 240 3.52 -40.31 71.95
N LYS A 241 4.18 -40.92 70.94
CA LYS A 241 4.48 -42.36 70.95
C LYS A 241 5.46 -42.73 72.05
N ALA A 242 6.54 -41.98 72.26
CA ALA A 242 7.51 -42.24 73.33
C ALA A 242 6.86 -42.10 74.72
N GLU A 243 5.96 -41.13 74.92
CA GLU A 243 5.17 -41.02 76.14
C GLU A 243 4.14 -42.14 76.28
N ALA A 244 3.48 -42.58 75.19
CA ALA A 244 2.55 -43.70 75.22
C ALA A 244 3.27 -45.01 75.56
N GLU A 245 4.44 -45.26 74.93
CA GLU A 245 5.32 -46.36 75.30
C GLU A 245 5.80 -46.24 76.76
N ARG A 246 6.14 -45.04 77.24
CA ARG A 246 6.50 -44.81 78.65
C ARG A 246 5.33 -45.14 79.58
N ARG A 247 4.13 -44.64 79.33
CA ARG A 247 2.91 -44.93 80.12
C ARG A 247 2.59 -46.43 80.11
N VAL A 248 2.76 -47.11 78.97
CA VAL A 248 2.60 -48.56 78.86
C VAL A 248 3.68 -49.31 79.65
N ARG A 249 4.94 -48.89 79.62
CA ARG A 249 6.02 -49.47 80.43
C ARG A 249 5.78 -49.26 81.92
N GLU A 250 5.47 -48.03 82.36
CA GLU A 250 5.14 -47.70 83.75
C GLU A 250 3.93 -48.51 84.26
N ALA A 251 2.85 -48.60 83.47
CA ALA A 251 1.69 -49.42 83.82
C ALA A 251 2.00 -50.93 83.82
N THR A 252 2.88 -51.41 82.94
CA THR A 252 3.33 -52.81 82.90
C THR A 252 4.22 -53.14 84.10
N GLU A 253 5.12 -52.24 84.48
CA GLU A 253 5.92 -52.35 85.70
C GLU A 253 5.06 -52.29 86.95
N GLU A 254 4.06 -51.42 87.01
CA GLU A 254 3.14 -51.31 88.15
C GLU A 254 2.24 -52.56 88.25
N ALA A 255 1.77 -53.10 87.11
CA ALA A 255 1.07 -54.39 87.07
C ALA A 255 1.99 -55.55 87.48
N ASN A 256 3.26 -55.56 87.05
CA ASN A 256 4.23 -56.57 87.46
C ASN A 256 4.61 -56.46 88.94
N ARG A 257 4.70 -55.24 89.50
CA ARG A 257 4.84 -55.00 90.95
C ARG A 257 3.63 -55.56 91.69
N ARG A 258 2.40 -55.14 91.37
CA ARG A 258 1.16 -55.71 91.96
C ARG A 258 1.11 -57.24 91.89
N ARG A 259 1.55 -57.84 90.78
CA ARG A 259 1.65 -59.32 90.66
C ARG A 259 2.74 -59.90 91.53
N HIS A 260 3.91 -59.27 91.65
CA HIS A 260 4.99 -59.73 92.53
C HIS A 260 4.61 -59.58 94.01
N ASP A 261 4.01 -58.47 94.40
CA ASP A 261 3.51 -58.21 95.76
C ASP A 261 2.41 -59.23 96.12
N SER A 262 1.44 -59.44 95.23
CA SER A 262 0.37 -60.44 95.40
C SER A 262 0.89 -61.88 95.45
N VAL A 263 1.90 -62.23 94.63
CA VAL A 263 2.57 -63.54 94.71
C VAL A 263 3.36 -63.68 96.01
N THR A 264 4.03 -62.62 96.46
CA THR A 264 4.79 -62.62 97.72
C THR A 264 3.86 -62.81 98.91
N GLU A 265 2.76 -62.06 98.98
CA GLU A 265 1.67 -62.26 99.94
C GLU A 265 1.10 -63.68 99.90
N ALA A 266 0.85 -64.23 98.70
CA ALA A 266 0.34 -65.59 98.56
C ALA A 266 1.36 -66.63 99.07
N THR A 267 2.65 -66.48 98.76
CA THR A 267 3.70 -67.34 99.30
C THR A 267 3.87 -67.19 100.81
N ALA A 268 3.72 -65.98 101.36
CA ALA A 268 3.77 -65.74 102.81
C ALA A 268 2.61 -66.43 103.52
N ARG A 269 1.37 -66.31 103.02
CA ARG A 269 0.20 -67.04 103.58
C ARG A 269 0.35 -68.56 103.47
N VAL A 270 0.96 -69.07 102.39
CA VAL A 270 1.25 -70.50 102.23
C VAL A 270 2.35 -70.96 103.22
N GLN A 271 3.40 -70.16 103.44
CA GLN A 271 4.43 -70.44 104.43
C GLN A 271 3.86 -70.42 105.86
N GLU A 272 3.08 -69.39 106.21
CA GLU A 272 2.42 -69.27 107.51
C GLU A 272 1.49 -70.47 107.79
N ALA A 273 0.64 -70.85 106.82
CA ALA A 273 -0.21 -72.04 106.93
C ALA A 273 0.61 -73.35 107.04
N THR A 274 1.77 -73.43 106.37
CA THR A 274 2.68 -74.59 106.45
C THR A 274 3.37 -74.66 107.81
N ASP A 275 3.80 -73.53 108.37
CA ASP A 275 4.42 -73.47 109.69
C ASP A 275 3.41 -73.69 110.82
N GLU A 276 2.16 -73.24 110.68
CA GLU A 276 1.08 -73.66 111.57
C GLU A 276 0.81 -75.17 111.48
N ALA A 277 0.78 -75.76 110.27
CA ALA A 277 0.60 -77.20 110.11
C ALA A 277 1.75 -77.99 110.76
N ASN A 278 2.99 -77.56 110.53
CA ASN A 278 4.18 -78.11 111.18
C ASN A 278 4.13 -77.96 112.72
N ARG A 279 3.62 -76.84 113.23
CA ARG A 279 3.43 -76.61 114.67
C ARG A 279 2.41 -77.59 115.25
N ARG A 280 1.23 -77.71 114.64
CA ARG A 280 0.17 -78.66 115.05
C ARG A 280 0.65 -80.12 115.02
N VAL A 281 1.45 -80.49 114.01
CA VAL A 281 2.07 -81.83 113.94
C VAL A 281 3.07 -82.07 115.09
N ARG A 282 3.90 -81.07 115.43
CA ARG A 282 4.83 -81.16 116.57
C ARG A 282 4.09 -81.30 117.90
N GLU A 283 3.09 -80.45 118.13
CA GLU A 283 2.26 -80.46 119.34
C GLU A 283 1.55 -81.83 119.53
N ALA A 284 0.95 -82.37 118.47
CA ALA A 284 0.33 -83.70 118.49
C ALA A 284 1.35 -84.84 118.73
N THR A 285 2.55 -84.73 118.13
CA THR A 285 3.63 -85.71 118.34
C THR A 285 4.15 -85.68 119.78
N GLU A 286 4.30 -84.49 120.38
CA GLU A 286 4.64 -84.37 121.80
C GLU A 286 3.55 -84.92 122.71
N GLU A 287 2.28 -84.66 122.42
CA GLU A 287 1.17 -85.17 123.22
C GLU A 287 1.07 -86.70 123.16
N ALA A 288 1.32 -87.30 121.99
CA ALA A 288 1.44 -88.74 121.82
C ALA A 288 2.62 -89.32 122.64
N ASN A 289 3.78 -88.67 122.61
CA ASN A 289 4.95 -89.09 123.40
C ASN A 289 4.72 -88.96 124.92
N ARG A 290 3.96 -87.95 125.38
CA ARG A 290 3.56 -87.83 126.79
C ARG A 290 2.62 -88.97 127.19
N ARG A 291 1.67 -89.37 126.31
CA ARG A 291 0.77 -90.51 126.55
C ARG A 291 1.52 -91.85 126.63
N THR A 292 2.48 -92.10 125.74
CA THR A 292 3.27 -93.36 125.79
C THR A 292 4.18 -93.42 127.01
N ALA A 293 4.86 -92.33 127.38
CA ALA A 293 5.68 -92.28 128.61
C ALA A 293 4.85 -92.58 129.88
N ALA A 294 3.65 -92.01 129.99
CA ALA A 294 2.73 -92.26 131.11
C ALA A 294 2.13 -93.67 131.12
N ALA A 295 2.11 -94.38 129.99
CA ALA A 295 1.73 -95.79 129.91
C ALA A 295 2.89 -96.69 130.38
N THR A 296 4.13 -96.44 129.95
CA THR A 296 5.31 -97.21 130.35
C THR A 296 5.51 -97.21 131.87
N GLN A 297 5.41 -96.04 132.52
CA GLN A 297 5.53 -95.94 133.98
C GLN A 297 4.48 -96.78 134.73
N ARG A 298 3.24 -96.86 134.23
CA ARG A 298 2.20 -97.70 134.83
C ARG A 298 2.50 -99.19 134.69
N VAL A 299 3.12 -99.63 133.59
CA VAL A 299 3.54 -101.03 133.39
C VAL A 299 4.67 -101.42 134.36
N GLU A 300 5.59 -100.51 134.66
CA GLU A 300 6.70 -100.76 135.61
C GLU A 300 6.22 -100.81 137.07
N GLN A 301 5.25 -99.97 137.45
CA GLN A 301 4.59 -100.02 138.76
C GLN A 301 3.85 -101.35 138.98
N LEU A 302 3.22 -101.91 137.95
CA LEU A 302 2.57 -103.23 138.03
C LEU A 302 3.60 -104.38 138.13
N ARG A 303 4.72 -104.30 137.41
CA ARG A 303 5.82 -105.29 137.50
C ARG A 303 6.47 -105.34 138.89
N THR A 304 6.65 -104.19 139.54
CA THR A 304 7.24 -104.11 140.89
C THR A 304 6.31 -104.63 141.99
N LEU A 305 5.00 -104.38 141.91
CA LEU A 305 4.01 -104.99 142.81
C LEU A 305 3.98 -106.52 142.69
N ARG A 306 3.95 -107.05 141.46
CA ARG A 306 3.95 -108.50 141.19
C ARG A 306 5.11 -109.22 141.86
N ASN A 307 6.34 -108.71 141.71
CA ASN A 307 7.54 -109.35 142.26
C ASN A 307 7.53 -109.42 143.80
N ARG A 308 6.84 -108.49 144.47
CA ARG A 308 6.76 -108.43 145.93
C ARG A 308 5.91 -109.55 146.52
N LEU A 309 4.78 -109.87 145.87
CA LEU A 309 3.90 -110.98 146.25
C LEU A 309 4.57 -112.36 146.05
N SER A 310 5.33 -112.55 144.95
CA SER A 310 5.97 -113.84 144.66
C SER A 310 7.01 -114.29 145.70
N HIS A 311 7.66 -113.35 146.41
CA HIS A 311 8.59 -113.72 147.48
C HIS A 311 7.91 -114.06 148.81
N GLN A 312 6.75 -113.46 149.12
CA GLN A 312 6.06 -113.73 150.39
C GLN A 312 5.41 -115.13 150.42
N LEU A 313 4.99 -115.67 149.27
CA LEU A 313 4.42 -117.01 149.16
C LEU A 313 5.46 -118.16 149.23
N HIS A 314 6.74 -117.88 148.95
CA HIS A 314 7.79 -118.92 149.02
C HIS A 314 8.20 -119.24 150.46
N ASN A 315 8.20 -118.25 151.37
CA ASN A 315 8.74 -118.42 152.73
C ASN A 315 7.82 -119.16 153.71
N VAL A 316 6.60 -119.54 153.31
CA VAL A 316 5.65 -120.29 154.16
C VAL A 316 5.47 -121.74 153.68
N ARG A 317 5.93 -122.10 152.47
CA ARG A 317 5.65 -123.40 151.83
C ARG A 317 6.78 -124.44 151.98
N ALA A 318 7.91 -124.09 152.59
CA ALA A 318 9.07 -124.99 152.72
C ALA A 318 9.09 -125.84 154.01
N ALA A 319 8.06 -125.74 154.86
CA ALA A 319 8.02 -126.39 156.17
C ALA A 319 6.65 -127.02 156.49
N LEU A 320 6.31 -128.12 155.80
CA LEU A 320 5.48 -129.27 156.25
C LEU A 320 5.12 -130.17 155.05
N GLN A 321 5.15 -131.51 155.23
CA GLN A 321 4.78 -132.60 154.30
C GLN A 321 5.45 -132.58 152.90
N ASP A 322 6.28 -133.53 152.47
CA ASP A 322 6.62 -134.88 152.94
C ASP A 322 5.49 -135.94 152.83
N VAL A 323 5.84 -137.16 152.39
CA VAL A 323 4.96 -138.36 152.23
C VAL A 323 3.77 -138.19 151.26
N VAL A 324 3.96 -138.39 149.94
CA VAL A 324 3.67 -139.64 149.14
C VAL A 324 2.33 -139.56 148.35
N PRO A 325 2.21 -140.18 147.14
CA PRO A 325 1.26 -139.74 146.10
C PRO A 325 0.16 -140.76 145.74
N LEU A 326 -0.72 -140.44 144.77
CA LEU A 326 -1.28 -141.42 143.80
C LEU A 326 -2.01 -140.79 142.59
N LEU A 327 -1.98 -141.49 141.44
CA LEU A 327 -2.82 -141.39 140.20
C LEU A 327 -2.67 -140.10 139.33
N ASP A 328 -2.63 -140.10 137.97
CA ASP A 328 -3.22 -140.84 136.81
C ASP A 328 -4.45 -140.15 136.15
N PRO A 329 -4.77 -140.36 134.83
CA PRO A 329 -4.99 -139.22 133.90
C PRO A 329 -6.27 -139.29 133.01
N LEU A 330 -6.31 -138.47 131.93
CA LEU A 330 -7.40 -138.23 130.94
C LEU A 330 -8.56 -137.34 131.47
N GLU A 331 -9.44 -136.68 130.71
CA GLU A 331 -9.75 -136.50 129.26
C GLU A 331 -9.77 -134.97 128.93
N GLU A 332 -9.55 -134.43 127.72
CA GLU A 332 -10.28 -134.45 126.43
C GLU A 332 -11.52 -133.50 126.31
N GLU A 333 -11.64 -132.84 125.14
CA GLU A 333 -12.80 -132.06 124.61
C GLU A 333 -13.32 -130.82 125.40
N LYS A 334 -14.13 -129.89 124.84
CA LYS A 334 -14.79 -129.82 123.51
C LYS A 334 -14.92 -128.39 122.95
N ALA A 335 -15.09 -128.31 121.62
CA ALA A 335 -15.73 -127.27 120.79
C ALA A 335 -15.17 -125.82 120.80
N GLN A 336 -14.79 -125.20 119.67
CA GLN A 336 -15.43 -124.98 118.34
C GLN A 336 -16.49 -123.85 118.38
N ALA A 337 -16.50 -122.84 117.50
CA ALA A 337 -16.45 -122.79 116.02
C ALA A 337 -17.78 -123.28 115.37
N ALA A 338 -18.21 -122.84 114.17
CA ALA A 338 -17.56 -122.08 113.10
C ALA A 338 -18.60 -121.29 112.24
N SER A 339 -18.28 -121.02 110.96
CA SER A 339 -19.14 -120.46 109.87
C SER A 339 -19.48 -118.96 109.98
N SER A 340 -19.55 -118.13 108.92
CA SER A 340 -19.98 -118.29 107.50
C SER A 340 -21.51 -118.49 107.36
N GLY A 341 -22.25 -117.95 106.40
CA GLY A 341 -21.97 -117.08 105.24
C GLY A 341 -23.13 -117.21 104.21
N ASN A 342 -23.32 -116.23 103.32
CA ASN A 342 -24.42 -116.12 102.31
C ASN A 342 -25.86 -115.88 102.82
N GLY A 343 -26.71 -115.30 101.93
CA GLY A 343 -28.12 -114.91 102.16
C GLY A 343 -28.27 -113.46 102.66
N ALA A 344 -28.89 -112.46 102.00
CA ALA A 344 -29.90 -112.34 100.93
C ALA A 344 -31.36 -112.62 101.36
N PRO A 345 -32.39 -111.92 100.81
CA PRO A 345 -32.42 -110.52 100.34
C PRO A 345 -33.71 -109.71 100.72
N ALA A 346 -33.60 -108.37 100.88
CA ALA A 346 -34.69 -107.41 101.18
C ALA A 346 -34.24 -105.96 100.82
N VAL A 347 -35.00 -104.93 100.39
CA VAL A 347 -36.39 -104.71 99.86
C VAL A 347 -37.61 -105.10 100.71
N PRO A 348 -38.77 -104.38 100.67
CA PRO A 348 -39.17 -103.26 99.78
C PRO A 348 -39.35 -101.90 100.54
N ALA A 349 -39.83 -100.77 100.01
CA ALA A 349 -40.40 -100.36 98.71
C ALA A 349 -39.98 -98.88 98.41
N GLN A 350 -39.59 -98.49 97.18
CA GLN A 350 -40.44 -97.88 96.12
C GLN A 350 -40.79 -96.38 96.36
N GLN A 351 -40.51 -95.38 95.49
CA GLN A 351 -39.91 -95.33 94.13
C GLN A 351 -39.24 -93.96 93.81
N SER A 352 -38.52 -93.87 92.68
CA SER A 352 -37.84 -92.68 92.09
C SER A 352 -38.75 -91.97 91.03
N PRO A 353 -38.31 -91.10 90.06
CA PRO A 353 -37.00 -90.50 89.68
C PRO A 353 -37.04 -88.94 89.47
N GLY A 354 -36.00 -88.21 89.00
CA GLY A 354 -34.55 -88.48 88.80
C GLY A 354 -33.88 -87.56 87.74
N GLN A 355 -32.53 -87.47 87.77
CA GLN A 355 -31.59 -86.97 86.72
C GLN A 355 -31.63 -85.47 86.29
N GLY A 356 -30.55 -84.82 85.82
CA GLY A 356 -29.13 -85.22 85.82
C GLY A 356 -28.15 -84.34 84.98
N ALA A 357 -26.92 -84.19 85.48
CA ALA A 357 -25.61 -84.02 84.77
C ALA A 357 -25.28 -82.84 83.78
N GLN A 358 -24.17 -82.15 84.13
CA GLN A 358 -23.01 -81.76 83.27
C GLN A 358 -23.07 -80.54 82.28
N PRO A 359 -21.90 -80.01 81.81
CA PRO A 359 -21.77 -78.60 81.38
C PRO A 359 -21.08 -78.32 80.00
N GLN A 360 -20.94 -77.02 79.71
CA GLN A 360 -19.83 -76.33 78.98
C GLN A 360 -20.01 -75.93 77.48
N GLN A 361 -19.55 -74.69 77.19
CA GLN A 361 -19.15 -74.06 75.91
C GLN A 361 -20.17 -73.34 74.97
N ALA A 362 -19.61 -72.32 74.29
CA ALA A 362 -19.97 -71.67 73.02
C ALA A 362 -20.98 -70.49 72.93
N GLN A 363 -20.73 -69.65 71.90
CA GLN A 363 -21.45 -68.45 71.40
C GLN A 363 -22.36 -68.86 70.19
N PRO A 364 -22.96 -67.98 69.31
CA PRO A 364 -22.89 -66.51 69.17
C PRO A 364 -24.16 -65.72 68.69
N GLN A 365 -24.06 -64.36 68.66
CA GLN A 365 -24.78 -63.40 67.77
C GLN A 365 -26.35 -63.34 67.85
N THR A 366 -27.14 -62.35 67.40
CA THR A 366 -26.99 -61.00 66.76
C THR A 366 -28.31 -60.21 66.96
N GLY A 367 -28.35 -58.86 66.85
CA GLY A 367 -29.63 -58.14 66.57
C GLY A 367 -29.80 -56.68 67.07
N GLN A 368 -30.49 -55.86 66.26
CA GLN A 368 -31.02 -54.48 66.49
C GLN A 368 -32.60 -54.54 66.55
N PRO A 369 -33.47 -53.47 66.61
CA PRO A 369 -33.29 -52.04 66.26
C PRO A 369 -34.12 -50.92 67.02
N GLN A 370 -34.01 -49.65 66.57
CA GLN A 370 -34.98 -48.50 66.64
C GLN A 370 -35.47 -47.95 68.02
N GLY A 371 -36.05 -46.75 68.17
CA GLY A 371 -36.28 -45.58 67.27
C GLY A 371 -37.35 -44.56 67.79
N ALA A 372 -37.52 -43.38 67.13
CA ALA A 372 -38.57 -42.33 67.33
C ALA A 372 -38.48 -41.46 68.63
N PRO A 373 -39.25 -40.34 68.83
CA PRO A 373 -40.32 -39.66 68.04
C PRO A 373 -40.03 -38.14 67.74
N ALA A 374 -40.91 -37.25 67.22
CA ALA A 374 -41.94 -37.24 66.15
C ALA A 374 -42.39 -35.76 65.86
N GLN A 375 -43.37 -35.54 64.95
CA GLN A 375 -44.06 -34.26 64.56
C GLN A 375 -43.29 -33.28 63.62
N GLN A 376 -43.92 -32.44 62.76
CA GLN A 376 -45.16 -32.56 61.94
C GLN A 376 -45.25 -31.44 60.85
N ALA A 377 -46.07 -31.64 59.81
CA ALA A 377 -46.69 -30.63 58.90
C ALA A 377 -45.88 -29.96 57.74
N GLN A 378 -46.66 -29.50 56.75
CA GLN A 378 -46.34 -28.65 55.56
C GLN A 378 -46.98 -27.23 55.81
N PRO A 379 -47.17 -26.26 54.86
CA PRO A 379 -46.90 -26.22 53.40
C PRO A 379 -46.46 -24.86 52.77
N GLN A 380 -46.28 -24.88 51.43
CA GLN A 380 -46.69 -23.87 50.41
C GLN A 380 -46.39 -22.34 50.48
N GLN A 381 -45.87 -21.85 49.34
CA GLN A 381 -46.28 -20.67 48.54
C GLN A 381 -45.87 -19.20 48.86
N ALA A 382 -45.46 -18.56 47.74
CA ALA A 382 -45.76 -17.18 47.28
C ALA A 382 -44.89 -15.96 47.72
N PRO A 383 -44.78 -14.91 46.86
CA PRO A 383 -43.90 -13.73 47.08
C PRO A 383 -44.64 -12.38 47.19
N SER A 384 -43.95 -11.29 47.56
CA SER A 384 -44.25 -9.92 47.06
C SER A 384 -43.23 -8.83 47.42
N GLN A 385 -42.91 -8.02 46.39
CA GLN A 385 -42.88 -6.53 46.38
C GLN A 385 -42.19 -5.73 47.50
N GLN A 386 -41.35 -4.75 47.11
CA GLN A 386 -41.74 -3.33 47.19
C GLN A 386 -40.83 -2.39 46.36
N ALA A 387 -41.43 -1.28 45.91
CA ALA A 387 -40.77 -0.05 45.50
C ALA A 387 -41.42 1.11 46.30
N PRO A 388 -40.87 2.34 46.26
CA PRO A 388 -41.56 3.35 45.44
C PRO A 388 -40.59 4.34 44.74
N SER A 389 -41.15 5.43 44.20
CA SER A 389 -40.55 6.35 43.21
C SER A 389 -40.60 7.83 43.63
N GLN A 390 -39.87 8.71 42.93
CA GLN A 390 -40.39 9.94 42.28
C GLN A 390 -39.31 10.88 41.67
N GLN A 391 -39.66 11.48 40.52
CA GLN A 391 -39.51 12.90 40.04
C GLN A 391 -38.21 13.71 40.29
N ALA A 392 -37.85 14.77 39.53
CA ALA A 392 -38.55 15.57 38.52
C ALA A 392 -37.63 16.10 37.37
N LYS A 393 -38.18 16.96 36.49
CA LYS A 393 -37.51 17.67 35.37
C LYS A 393 -37.19 19.14 35.76
N PRO A 394 -36.27 19.86 35.08
CA PRO A 394 -36.70 20.72 33.94
C PRO A 394 -35.69 20.88 32.77
N GLN A 395 -36.06 21.71 31.79
CA GLN A 395 -35.32 22.08 30.55
C GLN A 395 -34.08 22.96 30.85
N GLN A 396 -33.03 23.08 30.02
CA GLN A 396 -32.94 23.56 28.61
C GLN A 396 -31.55 23.24 28.00
N GLY A 397 -31.31 23.52 26.71
CA GLY A 397 -29.96 23.86 26.22
C GLY A 397 -29.44 23.18 24.93
N GLN A 398 -29.72 23.81 23.78
CA GLN A 398 -28.96 23.71 22.51
C GLN A 398 -28.83 22.35 21.78
N ALA A 399 -28.43 22.41 20.51
CA ALA A 399 -28.38 21.29 19.57
C ALA A 399 -27.22 21.44 18.57
N GLY A 400 -26.71 20.31 18.07
CA GLY A 400 -25.71 20.24 17.00
C GLY A 400 -25.63 18.83 16.43
N PRO A 401 -26.11 18.57 15.20
CA PRO A 401 -26.17 17.22 14.65
C PRO A 401 -24.88 16.82 13.94
N ALA A 402 -24.24 15.74 14.41
CA ALA A 402 -23.30 14.97 13.58
C ALA A 402 -24.11 14.01 12.70
N GLN A 403 -23.85 13.97 11.38
CA GLN A 403 -24.47 13.00 10.48
C GLN A 403 -23.57 11.78 10.26
N ALA A 404 -24.18 10.61 10.18
CA ALA A 404 -23.52 9.32 9.98
C ALA A 404 -23.50 8.91 8.50
N ALA A 405 -22.56 8.02 8.14
CA ALA A 405 -22.49 7.37 6.85
C ALA A 405 -22.66 5.84 6.99
N PRO A 406 -23.39 5.19 6.07
CA PRO A 406 -23.27 3.73 5.93
C PRO A 406 -23.24 3.17 4.48
N ALA A 407 -22.40 2.13 4.33
CA ALA A 407 -22.60 0.92 3.51
C ALA A 407 -22.48 0.90 1.96
N LYS A 408 -22.04 -0.28 1.48
CA LYS A 408 -22.09 -0.80 0.09
C LYS A 408 -23.29 -1.75 -0.07
N PRO A 409 -23.69 -2.10 -1.32
CA PRO A 409 -23.39 -3.44 -1.89
C PRO A 409 -23.01 -3.32 -3.40
N ALA A 410 -22.71 -4.32 -4.23
CA ALA A 410 -22.22 -5.72 -4.24
C ALA A 410 -22.36 -6.20 -5.73
N GLN A 411 -21.76 -7.33 -6.15
CA GLN A 411 -21.77 -7.82 -7.56
C GLN A 411 -22.92 -8.83 -7.86
N PRO A 412 -23.09 -9.30 -9.12
CA PRO A 412 -22.47 -10.58 -9.53
C PRO A 412 -21.92 -10.61 -11.00
N GLN A 413 -21.64 -11.81 -11.55
CA GLN A 413 -20.69 -12.11 -12.64
C GLN A 413 -21.32 -12.73 -13.93
N SER A 414 -20.61 -12.66 -15.08
CA SER A 414 -20.55 -13.61 -16.23
C SER A 414 -19.96 -12.92 -17.49
N ALA A 415 -19.41 -13.55 -18.54
CA ALA A 415 -18.77 -14.86 -18.76
C ALA A 415 -17.87 -14.79 -20.05
N GLN A 416 -17.06 -15.81 -20.34
CA GLN A 416 -16.10 -15.85 -21.47
C GLN A 416 -16.63 -16.65 -22.69
N PRO A 417 -16.05 -16.51 -23.91
CA PRO A 417 -15.24 -17.61 -24.46
C PRO A 417 -14.01 -17.18 -25.32
N GLN A 418 -13.34 -18.14 -25.98
CA GLN A 418 -11.99 -18.08 -26.58
C GLN A 418 -11.97 -18.23 -28.11
N SER A 419 -10.83 -17.94 -28.80
CA SER A 419 -10.20 -18.83 -29.83
C SER A 419 -8.94 -18.22 -30.50
N GLY A 420 -8.09 -19.07 -31.13
CA GLY A 420 -6.88 -18.71 -31.92
C GLY A 420 -5.60 -18.51 -31.08
N GLN A 421 -4.60 -19.40 -30.94
CA GLN A 421 -3.88 -20.31 -31.85
C GLN A 421 -3.04 -19.62 -32.96
N GLY A 422 -1.71 -19.78 -32.92
CA GLY A 422 -0.78 -19.25 -33.93
C GLY A 422 0.73 -19.26 -33.57
N GLN A 423 1.38 -20.43 -33.58
CA GLN A 423 2.84 -20.62 -33.58
C GLN A 423 3.15 -22.00 -34.22
N PRO A 424 4.38 -22.32 -34.72
CA PRO A 424 5.69 -21.96 -34.15
C PRO A 424 6.79 -21.49 -35.12
N GLY A 425 7.91 -21.04 -34.55
CA GLY A 425 9.22 -20.91 -35.19
C GLY A 425 10.32 -21.49 -34.28
N GLN A 426 11.31 -22.18 -34.84
CA GLN A 426 12.34 -22.92 -34.08
C GLN A 426 13.73 -22.24 -34.14
N GLN A 427 14.71 -22.86 -33.46
CA GLN A 427 16.15 -22.57 -33.48
C GLN A 427 16.58 -21.34 -32.63
N ASN A 428 17.73 -21.34 -31.93
CA ASN A 428 18.66 -22.43 -31.64
C ASN A 428 19.44 -22.16 -30.33
N LYS A 429 20.02 -23.22 -29.74
CA LYS A 429 21.12 -23.15 -28.74
C LYS A 429 22.24 -24.10 -29.14
N PRO A 430 23.49 -23.75 -28.82
CA PRO A 430 24.24 -24.63 -27.91
C PRO A 430 24.80 -23.87 -26.69
N GLN A 431 25.76 -24.47 -25.98
CA GLN A 431 26.09 -24.19 -24.58
C GLN A 431 27.63 -24.30 -24.36
N GLN A 432 28.12 -23.83 -23.19
CA GLN A 432 29.51 -23.98 -22.69
C GLN A 432 30.52 -23.07 -23.44
N ASN A 433 31.49 -22.39 -22.80
CA ASN A 433 32.38 -22.80 -21.70
C ASN A 433 32.78 -21.68 -20.71
N LYS A 434 33.30 -22.08 -19.55
CA LYS A 434 34.16 -21.36 -18.58
C LYS A 434 35.09 -22.42 -17.97
N PRO A 435 36.34 -22.12 -17.56
CA PRO A 435 36.69 -21.12 -16.53
C PRO A 435 37.77 -20.12 -17.07
N GLN A 436 38.70 -19.46 -16.35
CA GLN A 436 39.08 -19.49 -14.93
C GLN A 436 39.57 -18.12 -14.38
N GLN A 437 40.68 -18.11 -13.61
CA GLN A 437 41.22 -17.03 -12.78
C GLN A 437 42.34 -16.25 -13.48
N SER A 438 42.47 -14.94 -13.20
CA SER A 438 43.74 -14.36 -12.73
C SER A 438 43.57 -12.93 -12.18
N GLN A 439 44.29 -12.63 -11.11
CA GLN A 439 44.47 -11.35 -10.40
C GLN A 439 45.81 -11.44 -9.64
N PRO A 440 46.39 -10.37 -9.07
CA PRO A 440 46.25 -8.92 -9.34
C PRO A 440 47.62 -8.22 -9.51
N GLN A 441 47.65 -6.88 -9.68
CA GLN A 441 48.76 -6.03 -9.19
C GLN A 441 48.43 -4.53 -9.16
N GLN A 442 49.01 -3.81 -8.18
CA GLN A 442 49.05 -2.33 -8.06
C GLN A 442 50.49 -1.86 -7.81
N PRO A 443 50.86 -0.65 -8.29
CA PRO A 443 51.39 0.39 -7.38
C PRO A 443 51.07 1.87 -7.79
N GLN A 444 51.20 2.92 -6.96
CA GLN A 444 51.16 3.07 -5.48
C GLN A 444 51.01 4.58 -5.08
N GLN A 445 50.43 4.84 -3.90
CA GLN A 445 50.63 5.99 -2.97
C GLN A 445 50.64 7.48 -3.43
N ALA A 446 49.66 8.25 -2.92
CA ALA A 446 49.81 9.53 -2.17
C ALA A 446 48.47 9.79 -1.40
N LYS A 447 48.37 10.09 -0.09
CA LYS A 447 48.85 11.24 0.73
C LYS A 447 48.32 12.60 0.20
N GLN A 448 47.68 13.49 0.98
CA GLN A 448 47.31 13.53 2.42
C GLN A 448 46.10 14.49 2.63
N ALA A 449 45.63 14.71 3.88
CA ALA A 449 44.36 15.40 4.21
C ALA A 449 44.58 16.69 5.10
N PRO A 450 43.54 17.41 5.62
CA PRO A 450 43.45 18.88 5.56
C PRO A 450 43.76 19.62 6.89
N PRO A 451 43.50 20.95 6.99
CA PRO A 451 42.26 21.38 7.68
C PRO A 451 41.57 22.69 7.18
N LYS A 452 40.39 22.98 7.76
CA LYS A 452 39.69 24.30 7.83
C LYS A 452 40.05 25.00 9.18
N PRO A 453 39.45 26.13 9.66
CA PRO A 453 38.42 27.04 9.12
C PRO A 453 38.74 28.55 9.31
N VAL A 454 37.76 29.45 9.08
CA VAL A 454 37.27 30.54 10.00
C VAL A 454 36.15 31.33 9.29
N ALA A 455 35.31 32.06 10.02
CA ALA A 455 34.10 32.74 9.52
C ALA A 455 34.14 34.28 9.67
N ALA A 456 33.33 34.99 8.88
CA ALA A 456 32.92 36.37 9.17
C ALA A 456 31.59 36.78 8.47
N GLN A 457 30.68 37.37 9.23
CA GLN A 457 29.71 38.40 8.79
C GLN A 457 29.81 39.55 9.81
N PRO A 458 29.52 40.81 9.41
CA PRO A 458 28.31 41.45 9.95
C PRO A 458 27.56 42.36 8.96
N LYS A 459 26.53 43.04 9.49
CA LYS A 459 25.48 43.86 8.84
C LYS A 459 25.83 45.39 8.86
N PRO A 460 24.87 46.36 8.87
CA PRO A 460 24.03 46.88 7.76
C PRO A 460 24.00 48.44 7.60
N ALA A 461 23.39 48.95 6.52
CA ALA A 461 22.81 50.31 6.40
C ALA A 461 21.71 50.27 5.30
N GLN A 462 20.46 50.70 5.48
CA GLN A 462 19.87 52.04 5.72
C GLN A 462 19.72 52.97 4.49
N ALA A 463 18.47 53.41 4.27
CA ALA A 463 17.95 54.49 3.40
C ALA A 463 16.98 55.33 4.28
N PRO A 464 16.12 56.29 3.84
CA PRO A 464 15.85 56.92 2.51
C PRO A 464 15.97 58.49 2.65
N PRO A 465 15.13 59.45 2.16
CA PRO A 465 14.05 59.58 1.14
C PRO A 465 14.50 60.44 -0.09
N ALA A 466 13.73 61.13 -0.96
CA ALA A 466 12.31 61.55 -1.17
C ALA A 466 12.03 61.61 -2.71
N ALA A 467 10.84 61.82 -3.33
CA ALA A 467 9.53 62.46 -3.08
C ALA A 467 9.48 64.01 -3.27
N PRO A 468 8.33 64.65 -3.68
CA PRO A 468 6.98 64.11 -3.93
C PRO A 468 6.15 64.69 -5.15
N ALA A 469 5.13 63.95 -5.62
CA ALA A 469 3.79 64.39 -6.10
C ALA A 469 3.01 63.14 -6.61
N LYS A 470 1.81 62.69 -6.17
CA LYS A 470 0.52 63.28 -5.74
C LYS A 470 -0.33 63.92 -6.86
N PRO A 471 -1.67 63.73 -6.89
CA PRO A 471 -2.54 62.64 -6.36
C PRO A 471 -3.46 62.10 -7.50
N SER A 472 -4.71 61.59 -7.42
CA SER A 472 -5.71 61.17 -6.40
C SER A 472 -6.80 60.31 -7.08
N GLY A 473 -7.37 59.28 -6.45
CA GLY A 473 -8.62 58.61 -6.89
C GLY A 473 -8.80 57.18 -6.38
N SER A 474 -10.00 56.83 -5.89
CA SER A 474 -10.30 55.56 -5.17
C SER A 474 -11.49 54.80 -5.82
N PRO A 475 -11.76 53.52 -5.48
CA PRO A 475 -12.46 52.57 -6.37
C PRO A 475 -13.96 52.38 -6.10
N VAL A 476 -14.67 51.71 -7.02
CA VAL A 476 -16.03 51.16 -6.82
C VAL A 476 -16.28 49.88 -7.64
N ASP A 477 -17.18 49.02 -7.18
CA ASP A 477 -17.61 47.75 -7.79
C ASP A 477 -18.37 47.86 -9.12
N GLY A 478 -18.35 46.78 -9.90
CA GLY A 478 -19.21 46.58 -11.08
C GLY A 478 -20.39 45.62 -10.78
N PRO A 479 -21.66 46.01 -11.06
CA PRO A 479 -22.83 45.24 -10.63
C PRO A 479 -23.29 44.13 -11.60
N THR A 480 -23.67 42.98 -11.05
CA THR A 480 -24.24 41.84 -11.81
C THR A 480 -25.66 42.15 -12.30
N ALA A 481 -25.83 42.35 -13.62
CA ALA A 481 -27.13 42.57 -14.25
C ALA A 481 -27.84 41.25 -14.62
N LYS A 482 -29.18 41.23 -14.52
CA LYS A 482 -30.01 40.02 -14.65
C LYS A 482 -30.35 39.70 -16.11
N ILE A 483 -30.13 38.46 -16.53
CA ILE A 483 -30.63 37.94 -17.82
C ILE A 483 -32.07 37.45 -17.64
N THR A 484 -33.03 38.12 -18.27
CA THR A 484 -34.45 37.74 -18.27
C THR A 484 -34.85 37.14 -19.62
N ARG A 485 -35.51 35.98 -19.57
CA ARG A 485 -35.91 35.17 -20.74
C ARG A 485 -37.13 35.78 -21.47
N PRO A 486 -37.10 35.93 -22.81
CA PRO A 486 -38.28 36.33 -23.58
C PRO A 486 -39.33 35.20 -23.67
N GLN A 487 -40.60 35.57 -23.75
CA GLN A 487 -41.76 34.70 -24.04
C GLN A 487 -42.37 35.10 -25.40
N PRO A 488 -43.06 34.18 -26.11
CA PRO A 488 -43.42 34.38 -27.52
C PRO A 488 -44.67 35.26 -27.71
N ALA A 489 -44.62 36.12 -28.73
CA ALA A 489 -45.80 36.83 -29.21
C ALA A 489 -46.64 35.91 -30.12
N LYS A 490 -47.96 35.86 -29.88
CA LYS A 490 -48.94 35.38 -30.85
C LYS A 490 -49.64 36.56 -31.51
N LYS A 491 -49.61 36.64 -32.83
CA LYS A 491 -50.72 37.09 -33.68
C LYS A 491 -50.48 36.63 -35.11
#